data_AF-A0A3D5IDS4-F1
#
_entry.id   AF-A0A3D5IDS4-F1
#
_cell.length_a   1.000
_cell.length_b   1.000
_cell.length_c   1.000
_cell.angle_alpha   90.00
_cell.angle_beta   90.00
_cell.angle_gamma   90.00
#
_symmetry.space_group_name_H-M   'P 1'
#
loop_
_entity.id
_entity.type
_entity.pdbx_description
1 polymer ?
#
loop_
_entity_poly.entity_id
_entity_poly.type
_entity_poly.pdbx_seq_one_letter_code
_entity_poly.pdbx_strand_id
1 'polypeptide(L)'
;MKMQKNQPIGFPCGSIALLVGVVNAAIYLIYSTSVHHFSPLVFAALVAAAISCLLIMFTRLKLATLISAALFATAFGLYVNDRLIMFEEMINKIYGMTEQGAILWVVLMVFGLMIVGFAAVTYAAFRDDLSTAIKS
;
A
#
# COMPACT_ATOMS: atom_id res chain seq x y z
N MET A 1 -7.87 25.96 16.54
CA MET A 1 -7.42 24.99 15.51
C MET A 1 -8.29 25.16 14.25
N LYS A 2 -7.90 26.06 13.33
CA LYS A 2 -8.57 26.25 12.02
C LYS A 2 -7.59 25.81 10.93
N MET A 3 -7.49 24.51 10.68
CA MET A 3 -6.55 23.97 9.68
C MET A 3 -7.22 23.17 8.55
N GLN A 4 -8.56 23.03 8.56
CA GLN A 4 -9.25 22.14 7.60
C GLN A 4 -9.85 22.84 6.37
N LYS A 5 -10.00 24.17 6.34
CA LYS A 5 -10.84 24.80 5.30
C LYS A 5 -10.15 25.06 3.95
N ASN A 6 -8.81 24.94 3.87
CA ASN A 6 -8.02 25.31 2.68
C ASN A 6 -6.89 24.32 2.32
N GLN A 7 -6.89 23.10 2.85
CA GLN A 7 -5.83 22.14 2.51
C GLN A 7 -6.06 21.53 1.13
N PRO A 8 -5.02 21.40 0.29
CA PRO A 8 -5.11 20.67 -0.98
C PRO A 8 -5.53 19.22 -0.71
N ILE A 9 -6.28 18.61 -1.63
CA ILE A 9 -6.87 17.27 -1.47
C ILE A 9 -5.79 16.20 -1.29
N GLY A 10 -4.57 16.45 -1.78
CA GLY A 10 -3.38 15.66 -1.47
C GLY A 10 -3.11 15.44 0.03
N PHE A 11 -3.46 16.39 0.92
CA PHE A 11 -3.22 16.23 2.36
C PHE A 11 -4.13 15.14 3.01
N PRO A 12 -5.47 15.18 2.88
CA PRO A 12 -6.32 14.12 3.42
C PRO A 12 -6.09 12.77 2.73
N CYS A 13 -5.91 12.75 1.41
CA CYS A 13 -5.65 11.49 0.69
C CYS A 13 -4.30 10.88 1.04
N GLY A 14 -3.24 11.70 1.13
CA GLY A 14 -1.92 11.26 1.58
C GLY A 14 -1.92 10.79 3.03
N SER A 15 -2.70 11.41 3.91
CA SER A 15 -2.86 10.97 5.31
C SER A 15 -3.53 9.60 5.41
N ILE A 16 -4.58 9.35 4.61
CA ILE A 16 -5.26 8.05 4.56
C ILE A 16 -4.31 6.98 4.00
N ALA A 17 -3.63 7.26 2.89
CA ALA A 17 -2.68 6.33 2.29
C ALA A 17 -1.50 6.01 3.21
N LEU A 18 -1.00 7.00 3.96
CA LEU A 18 0.03 6.82 4.99
C LEU A 18 -0.46 5.88 6.09
N LEU A 19 -1.64 6.14 6.65
CA LEU A 19 -2.23 5.32 7.71
C LEU A 19 -2.42 3.87 7.23
N VAL A 20 -3.02 3.69 6.06
CA VAL A 20 -3.22 2.38 5.44
C VAL A 20 -1.88 1.67 5.21
N GLY A 21 -0.88 2.37 4.68
CA GLY A 21 0.46 1.83 4.45
C GLY A 21 1.17 1.38 5.74
N VAL A 22 1.10 2.19 6.80
CA VAL A 22 1.70 1.86 8.11
C VAL A 22 0.98 0.68 8.76
N VAL A 23 -0.36 0.70 8.79
CA VAL A 23 -1.15 -0.41 9.32
C VAL A 23 -0.85 -1.69 8.55
N ASN A 24 -0.77 -1.60 7.22
CA ASN A 24 -0.48 -2.75 6.38
C ASN A 24 0.93 -3.31 6.62
N ALA A 25 1.94 -2.44 6.74
CA ALA A 25 3.31 -2.83 7.09
C ALA A 25 3.37 -3.54 8.45
N ALA A 26 2.61 -3.05 9.45
CA ALA A 26 2.53 -3.67 10.77
C ALA A 26 1.85 -5.05 10.72
N ILE A 27 0.72 -5.17 10.02
CA ILE A 27 0.02 -6.45 9.82
C ILE A 27 0.96 -7.44 9.12
N TYR A 28 1.60 -7.02 8.03
CA TYR A 28 2.56 -7.85 7.30
C TYR A 28 3.70 -8.32 8.22
N LEU A 29 4.31 -7.42 8.99
CA LEU A 29 5.42 -7.78 9.88
C LEU A 29 4.99 -8.82 10.92
N ILE A 30 3.88 -8.58 11.62
CA ILE A 30 3.38 -9.48 12.68
C ILE A 30 3.02 -10.84 12.08
N TYR A 31 2.20 -10.84 11.02
CA TYR A 31 1.74 -12.05 10.37
C TYR A 31 2.90 -12.84 9.79
N SER A 32 3.73 -12.20 8.97
CA SER A 32 4.79 -12.87 8.23
C SER A 32 5.88 -13.45 9.14
N THR A 33 6.14 -12.79 10.28
CA THR A 33 7.00 -13.33 11.34
C THR A 33 6.36 -14.52 12.05
N SER A 34 5.04 -14.47 12.30
CA SER A 34 4.32 -15.57 12.97
C SER A 34 4.28 -16.87 12.17
N VAL A 35 4.33 -16.78 10.84
CA VAL A 35 4.34 -17.92 9.92
C VAL A 35 5.73 -18.21 9.33
N HIS A 36 6.79 -17.61 9.87
CA HIS A 36 8.19 -17.79 9.44
C HIS A 36 8.47 -17.53 7.95
N HIS A 37 7.63 -16.72 7.28
CA HIS A 37 7.72 -16.41 5.85
C HIS A 37 8.04 -14.93 5.60
N PHE A 38 8.84 -14.33 6.48
CA PHE A 38 9.18 -12.91 6.40
C PHE A 38 10.15 -12.62 5.26
N SER A 39 9.66 -11.89 4.25
CA SER A 39 10.50 -11.24 3.23
C SER A 39 10.82 -9.80 3.63
N PRO A 40 12.12 -9.46 3.88
CA PRO A 40 12.54 -8.10 4.18
C PRO A 40 12.26 -7.12 3.05
N LEU A 41 12.28 -7.61 1.80
CA LEU A 41 12.12 -6.80 0.61
C LEU A 41 10.68 -6.30 0.46
N VAL A 42 9.69 -7.15 0.74
CA VAL A 42 8.27 -6.75 0.79
C VAL A 42 8.03 -5.73 1.91
N PHE A 43 8.62 -5.95 3.09
CA PHE A 43 8.50 -5.01 4.21
C PHE A 43 9.10 -3.64 3.87
N ALA A 44 10.32 -3.63 3.30
CA ALA A 44 10.98 -2.40 2.89
C ALA A 44 10.16 -1.63 1.84
N ALA A 45 9.58 -2.34 0.86
CA ALA A 45 8.72 -1.74 -0.14
C ALA A 45 7.43 -1.14 0.46
N LEU A 46 6.80 -1.83 1.41
CA LEU A 46 5.63 -1.32 2.14
C LEU A 46 5.95 -0.05 2.95
N VAL A 47 7.07 -0.05 3.67
CA VAL A 47 7.52 1.11 4.45
C VAL A 47 7.89 2.27 3.53
N ALA A 48 8.59 2.01 2.42
CA ALA A 48 8.92 3.03 1.43
C ALA A 48 7.65 3.64 0.82
N ALA A 49 6.65 2.81 0.48
CA ALA A 49 5.35 3.27 -0.01
C ALA A 49 4.65 4.17 1.02
N ALA A 50 4.61 3.76 2.29
CA ALA A 50 4.03 4.57 3.37
C ALA A 50 4.75 5.90 3.53
N ILE A 51 6.08 5.91 3.66
CA ILE A 51 6.88 7.13 3.84
C ILE A 51 6.73 8.07 2.63
N SER A 52 6.67 7.53 1.41
CA SER A 52 6.48 8.34 0.21
C SER A 52 5.18 9.15 0.23
N CYS A 53 4.15 8.71 0.97
CA CYS A 53 2.90 9.47 1.14
C CYS A 53 3.13 10.83 1.82
N LEU A 54 4.20 10.98 2.62
CA LEU A 54 4.59 12.28 3.18
C LEU A 54 4.95 13.28 2.09
N LEU A 55 5.52 12.82 0.97
CA LEU A 55 5.80 13.69 -0.18
C LEU A 55 4.50 14.28 -0.74
N ILE A 56 3.42 13.51 -0.80
CA ILE A 56 2.11 14.00 -1.25
C ILE A 56 1.51 15.01 -0.26
N MET A 57 1.70 14.77 1.05
CA MET A 57 1.16 15.64 2.09
C MET A 57 1.85 17.00 2.15
N PHE A 58 3.16 17.05 1.89
CA PHE A 58 3.97 18.26 2.06
C PHE A 58 4.44 18.90 0.76
N THR A 59 4.31 18.22 -0.38
CA THR A 59 4.68 18.76 -1.70
C THR A 59 3.49 18.80 -2.64
N ARG A 60 3.50 19.76 -3.57
CA ARG A 60 2.49 19.87 -4.65
C ARG A 60 2.97 19.28 -5.98
N LEU A 61 4.00 18.44 -5.93
CA LEU A 61 4.60 17.86 -7.13
C LEU A 61 3.73 16.72 -7.63
N LYS A 62 3.26 16.81 -8.88
CA LYS A 62 2.51 15.73 -9.54
C LYS A 62 3.30 14.41 -9.59
N LEU A 63 4.63 14.49 -9.61
CA LEU A 63 5.48 13.31 -9.57
C LEU A 63 5.44 12.57 -8.23
N ALA A 64 5.12 13.27 -7.12
CA ALA A 64 5.08 12.65 -5.79
C ALA A 64 3.98 11.57 -5.69
N THR A 65 2.81 11.82 -6.29
CA THR A 65 1.72 10.83 -6.32
C THR A 65 2.07 9.62 -7.20
N LEU A 66 2.76 9.84 -8.32
CA LEU A 66 3.29 8.78 -9.19
C LEU A 66 4.32 7.90 -8.47
N ILE A 67 5.25 8.50 -7.72
CA ILE A 67 6.26 7.78 -6.93
C ILE A 67 5.57 6.89 -5.89
N SER A 68 4.63 7.44 -5.13
CA SER A 68 3.90 6.67 -4.12
C SER A 68 3.07 5.55 -4.74
N ALA A 69 2.36 5.81 -5.84
CA ALA A 69 1.59 4.80 -6.56
C ALA A 69 2.49 3.67 -7.07
N ALA A 70 3.64 4.00 -7.66
CA ALA A 70 4.61 3.02 -8.13
C ALA A 70 5.18 2.17 -6.97
N LEU A 71 5.43 2.77 -5.81
CA LEU A 71 5.91 2.04 -4.63
C LEU A 71 4.84 1.10 -4.05
N PHE A 72 3.58 1.51 -3.99
CA PHE A 72 2.48 0.62 -3.60
C PHE A 72 2.31 -0.54 -4.59
N ALA A 73 2.39 -0.26 -5.90
CA ALA A 73 2.33 -1.30 -6.94
C ALA A 73 3.53 -2.26 -6.87
N THR A 74 4.72 -1.74 -6.59
CA THR A 74 5.93 -2.55 -6.40
C THR A 74 5.80 -3.44 -5.17
N ALA A 75 5.37 -2.90 -4.04
CA ALA A 75 5.10 -3.67 -2.83
C ALA A 75 4.07 -4.79 -3.08
N PHE A 76 3.01 -4.48 -3.85
CA PHE A 76 2.02 -5.45 -4.27
C PHE A 76 2.62 -6.57 -5.13
N GLY A 77 3.37 -6.24 -6.18
CA GLY A 77 3.98 -7.24 -7.05
C GLY A 77 4.97 -8.15 -6.32
N LEU A 78 5.78 -7.58 -5.42
CA LEU A 78 6.70 -8.33 -4.58
C LEU A 78 5.96 -9.27 -3.62
N TYR A 79 4.85 -8.81 -3.03
CA TYR A 79 4.06 -9.61 -2.12
C TYR A 79 3.26 -10.72 -2.83
N VAL A 80 2.75 -10.45 -4.05
CA VAL A 80 2.18 -11.51 -4.90
C VAL A 80 3.22 -12.57 -5.18
N ASN A 81 4.42 -12.17 -5.63
CA ASN A 81 5.51 -13.09 -5.93
C ASN A 81 5.91 -13.94 -4.72
N ASP A 82 5.96 -13.35 -3.52
CA ASP A 82 6.21 -14.04 -2.26
C ASP A 82 5.16 -15.12 -1.93
N ARG A 83 3.90 -14.92 -2.35
CA ARG A 83 2.76 -15.80 -2.02
C ARG A 83 2.24 -16.65 -3.16
N LEU A 84 2.94 -16.69 -4.30
CA LEU A 84 2.57 -17.51 -5.46
C LEU A 84 2.45 -19.00 -5.10
N ILE A 85 3.38 -19.49 -4.28
CA ILE A 85 3.40 -20.90 -3.84
C ILE A 85 2.17 -21.22 -3.00
N MET A 86 1.73 -20.32 -2.10
CA MET A 86 0.46 -20.45 -1.38
C MET A 86 -0.73 -20.65 -2.32
N PHE A 87 -0.81 -19.84 -3.37
CA PHE A 87 -1.90 -19.93 -4.34
C PHE A 87 -1.89 -21.24 -5.11
N GLU A 88 -0.71 -21.71 -5.49
CA GLU A 88 -0.53 -23.03 -6.11
C GLU A 88 -1.00 -24.16 -5.19
N GLU A 89 -0.58 -24.14 -3.93
CA GLU A 89 -1.01 -25.14 -2.94
C GLU A 89 -2.53 -25.15 -2.75
N MET A 90 -3.14 -23.97 -2.74
CA MET A 90 -4.59 -23.82 -2.60
C MET A 90 -5.38 -24.34 -3.80
N ILE A 91 -4.92 -24.05 -5.03
CA ILE A 91 -5.55 -24.52 -6.26
C ILE A 91 -5.44 -26.04 -6.36
N ASN A 92 -4.28 -26.59 -6.01
CA ASN A 92 -3.99 -28.01 -6.08
C ASN A 92 -4.46 -28.81 -4.85
N LYS A 93 -5.04 -28.14 -3.85
CA LYS A 93 -5.54 -28.74 -2.58
C LYS A 93 -4.47 -29.50 -1.78
N ILE A 94 -3.21 -29.07 -1.89
CA ILE A 94 -2.05 -29.65 -1.17
C ILE A 94 -1.58 -28.70 -0.06
N TYR A 95 -2.50 -28.37 0.84
CA TYR A 95 -2.30 -27.34 1.86
C TYR A 95 -1.12 -27.64 2.79
N GLY A 96 -0.23 -26.65 2.97
CA GLY A 96 0.74 -26.63 4.06
C GLY A 96 1.98 -27.48 3.83
N MET A 97 2.24 -27.90 2.58
CA MET A 97 3.49 -28.58 2.23
C MET A 97 4.70 -27.65 2.36
N THR A 98 4.53 -26.36 2.04
CA THR A 98 5.60 -25.35 2.01
C THR A 98 5.24 -24.08 2.78
N GLU A 99 3.97 -23.72 2.90
CA GLU A 99 3.51 -22.45 3.51
C GLU A 99 3.19 -22.50 5.02
N GLN A 100 3.54 -23.58 5.74
CA GLN A 100 3.50 -23.70 7.22
C GLN A 100 2.33 -22.98 7.94
N GLY A 101 1.09 -23.21 7.50
CA GLY A 101 -0.09 -22.64 8.18
C GLY A 101 -0.40 -21.18 7.84
N ALA A 102 0.08 -20.70 6.69
CA ALA A 102 -0.34 -19.40 6.13
C ALA A 102 -1.86 -19.27 6.06
N ILE A 103 -2.37 -18.14 6.55
CA ILE A 103 -3.79 -17.82 6.61
C ILE A 103 -4.14 -16.97 5.39
N LEU A 104 -4.81 -17.59 4.40
CA LEU A 104 -5.24 -16.92 3.18
C LEU A 104 -5.93 -15.57 3.44
N TRP A 105 -6.81 -15.52 4.43
CA TRP A 105 -7.57 -14.30 4.73
C TRP A 105 -6.69 -13.11 5.13
N VAL A 106 -5.58 -13.36 5.83
CA VAL A 106 -4.63 -12.28 6.19
C VAL A 106 -3.86 -11.84 4.96
N VAL A 107 -3.48 -12.77 4.09
CA VAL A 107 -2.82 -12.47 2.81
C VAL A 107 -3.71 -11.60 1.91
N LEU A 108 -4.99 -11.98 1.77
CA LEU A 108 -5.97 -11.19 1.03
C LEU A 108 -6.24 -9.82 1.67
N MET A 109 -6.20 -9.73 3.00
CA MET A 109 -6.32 -8.44 3.70
C MET A 109 -5.13 -7.53 3.38
N VAL A 110 -3.90 -8.04 3.42
CA VAL A 110 -2.70 -7.27 3.08
C VAL A 110 -2.75 -6.80 1.62
N PHE A 111 -3.22 -7.64 0.70
CA PHE A 111 -3.47 -7.22 -0.69
C PHE A 111 -4.53 -6.11 -0.78
N GLY A 112 -5.67 -6.28 -0.11
CA GLY A 112 -6.74 -5.29 -0.11
C GLY A 112 -6.26 -3.93 0.39
N LEU A 113 -5.48 -3.90 1.47
CA LEU A 113 -4.90 -2.67 2.01
C LEU A 113 -3.90 -2.01 1.05
N MET A 114 -3.08 -2.77 0.33
CA MET A 114 -2.21 -2.20 -0.72
C MET A 114 -3.03 -1.54 -1.84
N ILE A 115 -4.11 -2.19 -2.28
CA ILE A 115 -5.00 -1.64 -3.32
C ILE A 115 -5.69 -0.36 -2.84
N VAL A 116 -6.15 -0.33 -1.58
CA VAL A 116 -6.76 0.87 -0.99
C VAL A 116 -5.75 2.02 -0.90
N GLY A 117 -4.51 1.73 -0.46
CA GLY A 117 -3.43 2.72 -0.43
C GLY A 117 -3.10 3.28 -1.81
N PHE A 118 -2.97 2.39 -2.81
CA PHE A 118 -2.78 2.76 -4.21
C PHE A 118 -3.92 3.65 -4.72
N ALA A 119 -5.17 3.22 -4.56
CA ALA A 119 -6.34 3.95 -5.03
C ALA A 119 -6.46 5.35 -4.39
N ALA A 120 -6.14 5.49 -3.10
CA ALA A 120 -6.15 6.77 -2.40
C ALA A 120 -5.12 7.76 -2.99
N VAL A 121 -3.92 7.27 -3.30
CA VAL A 121 -2.85 8.06 -3.93
C VAL A 121 -3.19 8.43 -5.37
N THR A 122 -3.69 7.47 -6.16
CA THR A 122 -4.12 7.70 -7.53
C THR A 122 -5.28 8.70 -7.61
N TYR A 123 -6.24 8.61 -6.69
CA TYR A 123 -7.33 9.57 -6.58
C TYR A 123 -6.84 10.99 -6.31
N ALA A 124 -5.85 11.16 -5.43
CA ALA A 124 -5.23 12.45 -5.16
C ALA A 124 -4.61 13.05 -6.43
N ALA A 125 -3.93 12.23 -7.24
CA ALA A 125 -3.30 12.66 -8.49
C ALA A 125 -4.31 13.26 -9.48
N PHE A 126 -5.44 12.58 -9.71
CA PHE A 126 -6.44 13.03 -10.69
C PHE A 126 -7.27 14.22 -10.22
N ARG A 127 -7.52 14.34 -8.91
CA ARG A 127 -8.38 15.41 -8.39
C ARG A 127 -7.66 16.75 -8.25
N ASP A 128 -6.37 16.75 -7.94
CA ASP A 128 -5.56 17.97 -7.93
C ASP A 128 -5.39 18.55 -9.36
N ASP A 129 -5.39 17.70 -10.39
CA ASP A 129 -5.39 18.12 -11.80
C ASP A 129 -6.70 18.81 -12.22
N LEU A 130 -7.86 18.29 -11.77
CA LEU A 130 -9.16 18.91 -12.05
C LEU A 130 -9.29 20.30 -11.37
N SER A 131 -8.79 20.43 -10.14
CA SER A 131 -8.79 21.68 -9.38
C SER A 131 -7.91 22.76 -10.02
N THR A 132 -6.79 22.38 -10.63
CA THR A 132 -5.91 23.31 -11.35
C THR A 132 -6.47 23.70 -12.72
N ALA A 133 -7.10 22.77 -13.45
CA ALA A 133 -7.73 23.05 -14.74
C ALA A 133 -8.95 23.99 -14.63
N ILE A 134 -9.72 23.94 -13.54
CA ILE A 134 -10.88 24.85 -13.32
C ILE A 134 -10.43 26.29 -12.98
N LYS A 135 -9.17 26.47 -12.54
CA LYS A 135 -8.64 27.78 -12.11
C LYS A 135 -7.84 28.51 -13.21
N SER A 136 -7.65 27.91 -14.38
CA SER A 136 -7.03 28.56 -15.56
C SER A 136 -8.11 29.08 -16.50
#